data_AF-A0A7S1ZN64-F1
#
_entry.id   AF-A0A7S1ZN64-F1
#
_cell.length_a   1.000
_cell.length_b   1.000
_cell.length_c   1.000
_cell.angle_alpha   90.00
_cell.angle_beta   90.00
_cell.angle_gamma   90.00
#
_symmetry.space_group_name_H-M   'P 1'
#
loop_
_entity.id
_entity.type
_entity.pdbx_description
1 polymer ?
#
loop_
_entity_poly.entity_id
_entity_poly.type
_entity_poly.pdbx_seq_one_letter_code
_entity_poly.pdbx_strand_id
1 'polypeptide(L)'
;QFIQNSGFLFEAAKHLGAMVVFAEHRYYGQSFPFGSPTAALTTPFNISYLTVEQAMEDFNTLQLHIRHKWNLSRDAAFIVAGGSYGGNLALWLRLKNPNLWAGALASSATPLKHLLRESNSFSKIVSEVYGNVSSTCPDIVRRGWME
;
A
#
# COMPACT_ATOMS: atom_id res chain seq x y z
N GLN A 1 -4.66 12.27 -5.48
CA GLN A 1 -5.33 12.10 -4.16
C GLN A 1 -4.41 11.48 -3.11
N PHE A 2 -3.81 10.29 -3.31
CA PHE A 2 -2.98 9.65 -2.29
C PHE A 2 -1.77 10.48 -1.83
N ILE A 3 -1.06 11.13 -2.76
CA ILE A 3 0.09 12.01 -2.47
C ILE A 3 -0.31 13.13 -1.50
N GLN A 4 -1.44 13.81 -1.77
CA GLN A 4 -1.93 14.93 -0.96
C GLN A 4 -2.33 14.52 0.45
N ASN A 5 -2.68 13.24 0.66
CA ASN A 5 -3.06 12.70 1.97
C ASN A 5 -1.90 12.05 2.73
N SER A 6 -0.68 12.12 2.19
CA SER A 6 0.52 11.50 2.78
C SER A 6 1.44 12.54 3.44
N GLY A 7 0.86 13.51 4.16
CA GLY A 7 1.56 14.66 4.75
C GLY A 7 2.76 14.27 5.61
N PHE A 8 2.61 13.22 6.42
CA PHE A 8 3.69 12.68 7.26
C PHE A 8 4.98 12.38 6.48
N LEU A 9 4.88 11.86 5.25
CA LEU A 9 6.07 11.54 4.45
C LEU A 9 6.84 12.79 4.05
N PHE A 10 6.14 13.88 3.72
CA PHE A 10 6.78 15.15 3.39
C PHE A 10 7.41 15.82 4.61
N GLU A 11 6.72 15.77 5.75
CA GLU A 11 7.25 16.29 7.03
C GLU A 11 8.50 15.52 7.46
N ALA A 12 8.45 14.19 7.44
CA ALA A 12 9.59 13.34 7.76
C ALA A 12 10.76 13.57 6.80
N ALA A 13 10.49 13.67 5.50
CA ALA A 13 11.51 13.92 4.50
C ALA A 13 12.22 15.26 4.70
N LYS A 14 11.48 16.31 5.09
CA LYS A 14 12.08 17.62 5.42
C LYS A 14 13.05 17.54 6.59
N HIS A 15 12.71 16.78 7.64
CA HIS A 15 13.60 16.60 8.81
C HIS A 15 14.81 15.73 8.49
N LEU A 16 14.66 14.75 7.60
CA LEU A 16 15.71 13.79 7.22
C LEU A 16 16.57 14.27 6.05
N GLY A 17 16.23 15.39 5.41
CA GLY A 17 16.87 15.81 4.16
C GLY A 17 16.67 14.79 3.03
N ALA A 18 15.53 14.08 3.02
CA ALA A 18 15.27 12.98 2.11
C ALA A 18 14.50 13.41 0.84
N MET A 19 14.70 12.66 -0.23
CA MET A 19 13.87 12.74 -1.43
C MET A 19 12.62 11.88 -1.28
N VAL A 20 11.45 12.42 -1.65
CA VAL A 20 10.19 11.68 -1.66
C VAL A 20 9.88 11.23 -3.08
N VAL A 21 9.62 9.94 -3.25
CA VAL A 21 9.21 9.34 -4.52
C VAL A 21 7.89 8.60 -4.31
N PHE A 22 6.87 8.97 -5.09
CA PHE A 22 5.63 8.21 -5.18
C PHE A 22 5.65 7.38 -6.46
N ALA A 23 5.76 6.07 -6.31
CA ALA A 23 5.70 5.12 -7.40
C ALA A 23 4.25 4.66 -7.59
N GLU A 24 3.73 4.78 -8.81
CA GLU A 24 2.40 4.30 -9.14
C GLU A 24 2.43 2.79 -9.41
N HIS A 25 1.42 2.08 -8.92
CA HIS A 25 1.32 0.63 -9.05
C HIS A 25 0.88 0.25 -10.46
N ARG A 26 1.45 -0.82 -11.03
CA ARG A 26 0.99 -1.36 -12.32
C ARG A 26 -0.53 -1.59 -12.32
N TYR A 27 -1.19 -1.31 -13.44
CA TYR A 27 -2.65 -1.35 -13.65
C TYR A 27 -3.48 -0.30 -12.88
N TYR A 28 -2.85 0.72 -12.31
CA TYR A 28 -3.54 1.84 -11.67
C TYR A 28 -3.10 3.16 -12.29
N GLY A 29 -4.02 4.14 -12.28
CA GLY A 29 -3.75 5.51 -12.74
C GLY A 29 -3.37 5.57 -14.22
N GLN A 30 -2.10 5.82 -14.51
CA GLN A 30 -1.54 5.87 -15.87
C GLN A 30 -0.57 4.72 -16.14
N SER A 31 -0.24 3.92 -15.13
CA SER A 31 0.76 2.87 -15.18
C SER A 31 0.19 1.55 -15.69
N PHE A 32 -0.25 1.50 -16.95
CA PHE A 32 -0.80 0.30 -17.58
C PHE A 32 0.22 -0.40 -18.46
N PRO A 33 0.54 -1.68 -18.18
CA PRO A 33 1.16 -2.54 -19.19
C PRO A 33 0.31 -2.54 -20.45
N PHE A 34 0.92 -2.72 -21.62
CA PHE A 34 0.21 -2.71 -22.91
C PHE A 34 -0.40 -1.34 -23.31
N GLY A 35 0.02 -0.26 -22.64
CA GLY A 35 -0.16 1.13 -23.09
C GLY A 35 -1.52 1.76 -22.80
N SER A 36 -2.57 0.98 -22.54
CA SER A 36 -3.87 1.53 -22.12
C SER A 36 -4.63 0.61 -21.16
N PRO A 37 -5.54 1.16 -20.33
CA PRO A 37 -6.41 0.35 -19.46
C PRO A 37 -7.21 -0.68 -20.25
N THR A 38 -7.75 -0.28 -21.41
CA THR A 38 -8.52 -1.16 -22.28
C THR A 38 -7.67 -2.34 -22.73
N ALA A 39 -6.47 -2.08 -23.28
CA ALA A 39 -5.58 -3.16 -23.72
C ALA A 39 -5.18 -4.08 -22.56
N ALA A 40 -4.82 -3.51 -21.41
CA ALA A 40 -4.33 -4.25 -20.25
C ALA A 40 -5.39 -5.16 -19.61
N LEU A 41 -6.67 -4.76 -19.67
CA LEU A 41 -7.78 -5.42 -18.98
C LEU A 41 -8.70 -6.24 -19.91
N THR A 42 -8.35 -6.39 -21.19
CA THR A 42 -9.21 -7.10 -22.15
C THR A 42 -9.09 -8.62 -22.05
N THR A 43 -7.89 -9.16 -21.87
CA THR A 43 -7.65 -10.62 -21.93
C THR A 43 -7.15 -11.17 -20.60
N PRO A 44 -7.49 -12.43 -20.25
CA PRO A 44 -6.92 -13.08 -19.07
C PRO A 44 -5.38 -13.09 -19.08
N PHE A 45 -4.77 -13.23 -20.26
CA PHE A 45 -3.32 -13.15 -20.42
C PHE A 45 -2.77 -11.77 -20.03
N ASN A 46 -3.38 -10.68 -20.53
CA ASN A 46 -2.91 -9.34 -20.17
C ASN A 46 -3.13 -9.04 -18.70
N ILE A 47 -4.23 -9.50 -18.09
CA ILE A 47 -4.48 -9.32 -16.65
C ILE A 47 -3.53 -10.16 -15.80
N SER A 48 -2.98 -11.27 -16.32
CA SER A 48 -2.12 -12.18 -15.55
C SER A 48 -0.85 -11.54 -14.97
N TYR A 49 -0.42 -10.39 -15.51
CA TYR A 49 0.73 -9.64 -14.98
C TYR A 49 0.37 -8.69 -13.81
N LEU A 50 -0.92 -8.59 -13.44
CA LEU A 50 -1.38 -7.88 -12.24
C LEU A 50 -1.20 -8.79 -11.02
N THR A 51 0.03 -8.94 -10.55
CA THR A 51 0.35 -9.67 -9.32
C THR A 51 1.18 -8.84 -8.35
N VAL A 52 1.19 -9.26 -7.08
CA VAL A 52 1.95 -8.62 -6.00
C VAL A 52 3.45 -8.70 -6.27
N GLU A 53 3.92 -9.88 -6.68
CA GLU A 53 5.33 -10.16 -6.97
C GLU A 53 5.85 -9.25 -8.07
N GLN A 54 5.05 -9.12 -9.11
CA GLN A 54 5.29 -8.28 -10.27
C GLN A 54 5.34 -6.79 -9.90
N ALA A 55 4.39 -6.31 -9.08
CA ALA A 55 4.43 -4.94 -8.58
C ALA A 55 5.63 -4.67 -7.67
N MET A 56 6.03 -5.64 -6.84
CA MET A 56 7.24 -5.51 -6.03
C MET A 56 8.50 -5.38 -6.90
N GLU A 57 8.57 -6.13 -8.00
CA GLU A 57 9.71 -6.05 -8.91
C GLU A 57 9.79 -4.73 -9.66
N ASP A 58 8.65 -4.11 -9.99
CA ASP A 58 8.62 -2.74 -10.52
C ASP A 58 9.27 -1.76 -9.54
N PHE A 59 8.93 -1.86 -8.25
CA PHE A 59 9.48 -0.97 -7.23
C PHE A 59 10.96 -1.23 -6.96
N ASN A 60 11.41 -2.49 -6.97
CA ASN A 60 12.84 -2.83 -6.90
C ASN A 60 13.62 -2.24 -8.08
N THR A 61 13.09 -2.41 -9.30
CA THR A 61 13.69 -1.87 -10.52
C THR A 61 13.74 -0.35 -10.49
N LEU A 62 12.66 0.30 -10.04
CA LEU A 62 12.61 1.76 -9.89
C LEU A 62 13.63 2.24 -8.86
N GLN A 63 13.78 1.57 -7.72
CA GLN A 63 14.76 1.92 -6.70
C GLN A 63 16.20 1.87 -7.26
N LEU A 64 16.52 0.82 -8.01
CA LEU A 64 17.83 0.66 -8.65
C LEU A 64 18.05 1.74 -9.71
N HIS A 65 17.02 2.05 -10.50
CA HIS A 65 17.07 3.12 -11.48
C HIS A 65 17.33 4.49 -10.81
N ILE A 66 16.64 4.80 -9.72
CA ILE A 66 16.85 6.03 -8.94
C ILE A 66 18.30 6.09 -8.45
N ARG A 67 18.78 5.02 -7.81
CA ARG A 67 20.15 4.94 -7.31
C ARG A 67 21.18 5.22 -8.40
N HIS A 68 21.02 4.62 -9.57
CA HIS A 68 21.89 4.85 -10.72
C HIS A 68 21.77 6.28 -11.27
N LYS A 69 20.55 6.75 -11.51
CA LYS A 69 20.26 8.06 -12.12
C LYS A 69 20.84 9.24 -11.33
N TRP A 70 20.82 9.15 -10.00
CA TRP A 70 21.38 10.19 -9.11
C TRP A 70 22.74 9.83 -8.52
N ASN A 71 23.40 8.77 -9.00
CA ASN A 71 24.71 8.31 -8.53
C ASN A 71 24.79 8.19 -7.00
N LEU A 72 23.75 7.63 -6.38
CA LEU A 72 23.64 7.54 -4.92
C LEU A 72 24.61 6.48 -4.38
N SER A 73 25.36 6.85 -3.33
CA SER A 73 26.29 5.93 -2.65
C SER A 73 25.56 4.71 -2.11
N ARG A 74 26.26 3.57 -1.96
CA ARG A 74 25.67 2.34 -1.39
C ARG A 74 25.05 2.54 -0.01
N ASP A 75 25.56 3.51 0.74
CA ASP A 75 25.07 3.84 2.09
C ASP A 75 23.79 4.68 2.08
N ALA A 76 23.36 5.21 0.93
CA ALA A 76 22.09 5.89 0.80
C ALA A 76 20.93 4.94 1.12
N ALA A 77 20.21 5.22 2.20
CA ALA A 77 19.10 4.40 2.66
C ALA A 77 17.83 4.66 1.85
N PHE A 78 17.16 3.59 1.43
CA PHE A 78 15.82 3.64 0.85
C PHE A 78 14.83 3.06 1.84
N ILE A 79 13.86 3.89 2.25
CA ILE A 79 12.75 3.47 3.12
C ILE A 79 11.49 3.42 2.27
N VAL A 80 10.82 2.28 2.25
CA VAL A 80 9.53 2.16 1.57
C VAL A 80 8.40 2.46 2.56
N ALA A 81 7.39 3.19 2.14
CA ALA A 81 6.23 3.51 2.96
C ALA A 81 4.94 3.23 2.20
N GLY A 82 3.91 2.79 2.92
CA GLY A 82 2.60 2.57 2.33
C GLY A 82 1.50 2.37 3.36
N GLY A 83 0.26 2.63 2.93
CA GLY A 83 -0.95 2.44 3.72
C GLY A 83 -1.82 1.32 3.16
N SER A 84 -2.53 0.57 4.02
CA SER A 84 -3.45 -0.50 3.60
C SER A 84 -2.71 -1.55 2.74
N TYR A 85 -3.20 -1.88 1.54
CA TYR A 85 -2.49 -2.74 0.59
C TYR A 85 -1.08 -2.22 0.26
N GLY A 86 -0.89 -0.90 0.12
CA GLY A 86 0.44 -0.30 -0.01
C GLY A 86 1.34 -0.56 1.20
N GLY A 87 0.75 -0.67 2.40
CA GLY A 87 1.47 -1.06 3.61
C GLY A 87 1.90 -2.53 3.59
N ASN A 88 1.07 -3.41 3.02
CA ASN A 88 1.45 -4.81 2.78
C ASN A 88 2.63 -4.87 1.81
N LEU A 89 2.56 -4.13 0.70
CA LEU A 89 3.67 -4.03 -0.26
C LEU A 89 4.95 -3.51 0.39
N ALA A 90 4.88 -2.42 1.17
CA ALA A 90 6.03 -1.87 1.89
C ALA A 90 6.68 -2.92 2.81
N LEU A 91 5.86 -3.64 3.58
CA LEU A 91 6.34 -4.72 4.44
C LEU A 91 7.01 -5.84 3.62
N TRP A 92 6.35 -6.32 2.57
CA TRP A 92 6.84 -7.43 1.76
C TRP A 92 8.12 -7.07 0.99
N LEU A 93 8.25 -5.85 0.47
CA LEU A 93 9.47 -5.35 -0.15
C LEU A 93 10.66 -5.40 0.81
N ARG A 94 10.48 -4.92 2.05
CA ARG A 94 11.54 -5.00 3.06
C ARG A 94 11.88 -6.44 3.43
N LEU A 95 10.89 -7.31 3.56
CA LEU A 95 11.11 -8.72 3.92
C LEU A 95 11.78 -9.52 2.80
N LYS A 96 11.38 -9.30 1.54
CA LYS A 96 11.88 -10.06 0.39
C LYS A 96 13.18 -9.51 -0.19
N ASN A 97 13.39 -8.19 -0.11
CA ASN A 97 14.56 -7.53 -0.67
C ASN A 97 15.26 -6.63 0.37
N PRO A 98 15.75 -7.19 1.50
CA PRO A 98 16.35 -6.41 2.58
C PRO A 98 17.64 -5.68 2.17
N ASN A 99 18.28 -6.12 1.08
CA ASN A 99 19.45 -5.46 0.50
C ASN A 99 19.10 -4.17 -0.27
N LEU A 100 17.85 -4.02 -0.73
CA LEU A 100 17.39 -2.85 -1.49
C LEU A 100 16.69 -1.83 -0.62
N TRP A 101 15.88 -2.30 0.32
CA TRP A 101 15.05 -1.47 1.20
C TRP A 101 15.60 -1.52 2.62
N ALA A 102 16.15 -0.42 3.13
CA ALA A 102 16.73 -0.36 4.47
C ALA A 102 15.66 -0.48 5.58
N GLY A 103 14.42 -0.10 5.30
CA GLY A 103 13.31 -0.18 6.23
C GLY A 103 11.95 -0.01 5.54
N ALA A 104 10.88 -0.27 6.29
CA ALA A 104 9.52 -0.12 5.81
C ALA A 104 8.62 0.56 6.86
N LEU A 105 7.79 1.51 6.41
CA LEU A 105 6.66 2.04 7.16
C LEU A 105 5.36 1.43 6.61
N ALA A 106 4.89 0.37 7.26
CA ALA A 106 3.71 -0.41 6.85
C ALA A 106 2.46 0.02 7.64
N SER A 107 1.85 1.14 7.26
CA SER A 107 0.70 1.72 7.97
C SER A 107 -0.59 0.96 7.68
N SER A 108 -1.31 0.55 8.72
CA SER A 108 -2.57 -0.20 8.61
C SER A 108 -2.49 -1.40 7.65
N ALA A 109 -1.33 -2.03 7.58
CA ALA A 109 -1.10 -3.21 6.77
C ALA A 109 -1.96 -4.37 7.31
N THR A 110 -2.52 -5.17 6.40
CA THR A 110 -3.32 -6.37 6.68
C THR A 110 -2.70 -7.66 6.14
N PRO A 111 -1.37 -7.90 6.19
CA PRO A 111 -0.72 -8.85 5.29
C PRO A 111 -1.02 -10.32 5.62
N LEU A 112 -1.53 -10.63 6.81
CA LEU A 112 -1.85 -12.02 7.23
C LEU A 112 -2.98 -12.16 8.24
N LYS A 113 -3.30 -11.12 9.02
CA LYS A 113 -4.34 -11.20 10.07
C LYS A 113 -5.76 -11.38 9.54
N HIS A 114 -6.05 -11.16 8.25
CA HIS A 114 -7.41 -11.38 7.72
C HIS A 114 -7.70 -12.84 7.35
N LEU A 115 -6.68 -13.62 6.94
CA LEU A 115 -6.85 -15.05 6.63
C LEU A 115 -7.02 -15.92 7.90
N LEU A 116 -6.59 -15.41 9.06
CA LEU A 116 -6.62 -16.10 10.35
C LEU A 116 -7.76 -15.63 11.28
N ARG A 117 -8.68 -14.80 10.79
CA ARG A 117 -9.76 -14.26 11.62
C ARG A 117 -11.09 -14.91 11.29
N GLU A 118 -11.97 -14.92 12.29
CA GLU A 118 -13.39 -15.16 12.10
C GLU A 118 -13.92 -14.26 10.96
N SER A 119 -14.77 -14.83 10.11
CA SER A 119 -15.29 -14.21 8.88
C SER A 119 -15.97 -12.85 9.12
N ASN A 120 -16.46 -12.59 10.34
CA ASN A 120 -17.16 -11.36 10.71
C ASN A 120 -16.32 -10.35 11.51
N SER A 121 -15.02 -10.58 11.67
CA SER A 121 -14.16 -9.78 12.56
C SER A 121 -14.05 -8.30 12.17
N PHE A 122 -14.05 -7.98 10.86
CA PHE A 122 -14.09 -6.60 10.38
C PHE A 122 -15.39 -5.91 10.82
N SER A 123 -16.53 -6.53 10.56
CA SER A 123 -17.85 -5.99 10.94
C SER A 123 -18.03 -5.86 12.46
N LYS A 124 -17.42 -6.76 13.25
CA LYS A 124 -17.37 -6.64 14.72
C LYS A 124 -16.63 -5.37 15.13
N ILE A 125 -15.42 -5.14 14.61
CA ILE A 125 -14.66 -3.90 14.90
C ILE A 125 -15.47 -2.67 14.48
N VAL A 126 -16.08 -2.67 13.30
CA VAL A 126 -16.91 -1.56 12.84
C VAL A 126 -18.03 -1.28 13.85
N SER A 127 -18.71 -2.33 14.33
CA SER A 127 -19.77 -2.19 15.33
C SER A 127 -19.24 -1.65 16.67
N GLU A 128 -18.07 -2.11 17.11
CA GLU A 128 -17.40 -1.65 18.33
C GLU A 128 -16.99 -0.17 18.24
N VAL A 129 -16.55 0.33 17.07
CA VAL A 129 -16.24 1.75 16.89
C VAL A 129 -17.46 2.62 17.18
N TYR A 130 -18.66 2.24 16.71
CA TYR A 130 -19.90 2.93 17.07
C TYR A 130 -20.24 2.75 18.55
N GLY A 131 -20.05 1.54 19.09
CA GLY A 131 -20.27 1.24 20.52
C GLY A 131 -19.41 2.05 21.47
N ASN A 132 -18.17 2.36 21.08
CA ASN A 132 -17.23 3.19 21.85
C ASN A 132 -17.66 4.66 21.93
N VAL A 133 -18.45 5.14 20.96
CA VAL A 133 -19.03 6.49 20.98
C VAL A 133 -20.35 6.49 21.76
N SER A 134 -21.19 5.46 21.56
CA SER A 134 -22.45 5.29 22.28
C SER A 134 -22.83 3.82 22.34
N SER A 135 -23.09 3.33 23.55
CA SER A 135 -23.49 1.93 23.78
C SER A 135 -24.80 1.54 23.08
N THR A 136 -25.68 2.50 22.79
CA THR A 136 -26.96 2.24 22.09
C THR A 136 -26.88 2.38 20.58
N CYS A 137 -25.82 3.00 20.04
CA CYS A 137 -25.68 3.26 18.62
C CYS A 137 -25.66 1.99 17.76
N PRO A 138 -24.93 0.91 18.12
CA PRO A 138 -24.98 -0.33 17.37
C PRO A 138 -26.39 -0.92 17.26
N ASP A 139 -27.21 -0.83 18.31
CA ASP A 139 -28.58 -1.36 18.31
C ASP A 139 -29.53 -0.52 17.46
N ILE A 140 -29.35 0.80 17.44
CA ILE A 140 -30.10 1.69 16.54
C ILE A 140 -29.78 1.34 15.08
N VAL A 141 -28.50 1.21 14.74
CA VAL A 141 -28.08 0.82 13.38
C VAL A 141 -28.68 -0.53 13.00
N ARG A 142 -28.63 -1.54 13.88
CA ARG A 142 -29.23 -2.87 13.62
C ARG A 142 -30.73 -2.80 13.37
N ARG A 143 -31.47 -2.00 14.14
CA ARG A 143 -32.92 -1.82 13.94
C ARG A 143 -33.26 -1.24 12.56
N GLY A 144 -32.48 -0.28 12.07
CA GLY A 144 -32.69 0.31 10.75
C GLY A 144 -32.50 -0.64 9.56
N TRP A 145 -31.89 -1.83 9.76
CA TRP A 145 -31.80 -2.88 8.74
C TRP A 145 -32.94 -3.91 8.80
N MET A 146 -33.76 -3.87 9.85
CA MET A 146 -34.89 -4.80 10.07
C MET A 146 -36.24 -4.20 9.70
N GLU A 147 -36.28 -2.92 9.35
CA GLU A 147 -37.42 -2.21 8.76
C GLU A 147 -37.35 -2.28 7.23
#